data_AF-A0A2W4M2A7-F1
#
_entry.id   AF-A0A2W4M2A7-F1
#
_cell.length_a   1.000
_cell.length_b   1.000
_cell.length_c   1.000
_cell.angle_alpha   90.00
_cell.angle_beta   90.00
_cell.angle_gamma   90.00
#
_symmetry.space_group_name_H-M   'P 1'
#
loop_
_entity.id
_entity.type
_entity.pdbx_description
1 polymer ?
#
loop_
_entity_poly.entity_id
_entity_poly.type
_entity_poly.pdbx_seq_one_letter_code
_entity_poly.pdbx_strand_id
1 'polypeptide(L)'
;MTEYVQAWQCIGCGRIESPQTCLGICQDKKVEFVFAAEHEQVLARVQRLEALLRRIAWSTPRAGEWERSYRMLQAEARRVLSGK
;
A
#
# COMPACT_ATOMS: atom_id res chain seq x y z
N MET A 1 -10.26 8.14 -6.01
CA MET A 1 -10.50 8.77 -4.69
C MET A 1 -10.79 7.61 -3.76
N THR A 2 -9.98 7.41 -2.71
CA THR A 2 -10.17 6.28 -1.79
C THR A 2 -11.50 6.45 -1.08
N GLU A 3 -12.34 5.42 -1.10
CA GLU A 3 -13.63 5.44 -0.42
C GLU A 3 -13.43 5.02 1.04
N TYR A 4 -13.86 5.88 1.95
CA TYR A 4 -13.74 5.66 3.39
C TYR A 4 -15.09 5.29 3.98
N VAL A 5 -15.13 4.17 4.68
CA VAL A 5 -16.28 3.71 5.46
C VAL A 5 -16.05 4.09 6.92
N GLN A 6 -16.96 4.89 7.46
CA GLN A 6 -16.93 5.25 8.88
C GLN A 6 -17.59 4.15 9.69
N ALA A 7 -16.94 3.72 10.77
CA ALA A 7 -17.48 2.73 11.68
C ALA A 7 -17.07 3.00 13.13
N TRP A 8 -17.75 2.36 14.08
CA TRP A 8 -17.39 2.37 15.49
C TRP A 8 -16.58 1.13 15.86
N GLN A 9 -15.39 1.34 16.43
CA GLN A 9 -14.52 0.27 16.89
C GLN A 9 -14.23 0.40 18.39
N CYS A 10 -14.35 -0.70 19.13
CA CYS A 10 -13.93 -0.76 20.53
C CYS A 10 -12.40 -0.73 20.63
N ILE A 11 -11.85 0.21 21.39
CA ILE A 11 -10.39 0.34 21.60
C ILE A 11 -9.79 -0.76 22.49
N GLY A 12 -10.64 -1.50 23.23
CA GLY A 12 -10.20 -2.58 24.11
C GLY A 12 -10.15 -3.94 23.41
N CYS A 13 -11.21 -4.31 22.69
CA CYS A 13 -11.36 -5.64 22.09
C CYS A 13 -11.41 -5.66 20.55
N GLY A 14 -11.39 -4.50 19.89
CA GLY A 14 -11.32 -4.38 18.43
C GLY A 14 -12.62 -4.65 17.66
N ARG A 15 -13.73 -4.95 18.35
CA ARG A 15 -15.07 -5.18 17.76
C ARG A 15 -15.53 -3.99 16.93
N ILE A 16 -16.09 -4.25 15.75
CA ILE A 16 -16.67 -3.27 14.84
C ILE A 16 -18.18 -3.48 14.77
N GLU A 17 -18.97 -2.42 15.04
CA GLU A 17 -20.44 -2.34 14.84
C GLU A 17 -21.23 -3.64 15.10
N SER A 18 -21.14 -4.18 16.32
CA SER A 18 -21.83 -5.44 16.67
C SER A 18 -22.75 -5.29 17.88
N PRO A 19 -23.96 -5.90 17.86
CA PRO A 19 -24.91 -5.86 18.97
C PRO A 19 -24.54 -6.77 20.15
N GLN A 20 -23.31 -7.28 20.21
CA GLN A 20 -22.85 -8.04 21.37
C GLN A 20 -23.00 -7.21 22.66
N THR A 21 -23.47 -7.84 23.74
CA THR A 21 -23.66 -7.18 25.03
C THR A 21 -22.35 -6.54 25.49
N CYS A 22 -22.30 -5.21 25.47
CA CYS A 22 -21.18 -4.46 26.01
C CYS A 22 -21.13 -4.69 27.53
N LEU A 23 -20.03 -5.24 28.04
CA LEU A 23 -19.82 -5.44 29.48
C LEU A 23 -19.52 -4.12 30.24
N GLY A 24 -19.71 -2.96 29.60
CA GLY A 24 -19.53 -1.64 30.22
C GLY A 24 -18.09 -1.13 30.31
N ILE A 25 -17.10 -1.91 29.84
CA ILE A 25 -15.67 -1.53 29.82
C ILE A 25 -15.16 -1.13 28.44
N CYS A 26 -15.94 -1.37 27.38
CA CYS A 26 -15.55 -1.05 26.02
C CYS A 26 -15.79 0.43 25.74
N GLN A 27 -14.73 1.16 25.37
CA GLN A 27 -14.85 2.51 24.81
C GLN A 27 -14.79 2.39 23.28
N ASP A 28 -15.86 2.83 22.60
CA ASP A 28 -15.91 2.85 21.15
C ASP A 28 -15.36 4.18 20.63
N LYS A 29 -14.57 4.12 19.56
CA LYS A 29 -14.07 5.28 18.82
C LYS A 29 -14.52 5.18 17.37
N LYS A 30 -14.87 6.33 16.80
CA LYS A 30 -15.09 6.44 15.36
C LYS A 30 -13.76 6.23 14.62
N VAL A 31 -13.75 5.30 13.68
CA VAL A 31 -12.61 4.93 12.84
C VAL A 31 -13.01 4.92 11.37
N GLU A 32 -12.02 4.94 10.49
CA GLU A 32 -12.20 4.93 9.04
C GLU A 32 -11.57 3.66 8.47
N PHE A 33 -12.33 2.93 7.67
CA PHE A 33 -11.91 1.75 6.94
C PHE A 33 -11.88 2.03 5.45
N VAL A 34 -11.10 1.23 4.72
CA VAL A 34 -11.12 1.16 3.26
C VAL A 34 -11.49 -0.27 2.86
N PHE A 35 -12.00 -0.45 1.65
CA PHE A 35 -12.27 -1.79 1.15
C PHE A 35 -10.96 -2.58 1.00
N ALA A 36 -10.99 -3.85 1.41
CA ALA A 36 -9.81 -4.73 1.34
C ALA A 36 -9.23 -4.79 -0.09
N ALA A 37 -10.09 -4.85 -1.11
CA ALA A 37 -9.67 -4.86 -2.51
C ALA A 37 -8.88 -3.60 -2.91
N GLU A 38 -9.26 -2.41 -2.41
CA GLU A 38 -8.52 -1.17 -2.65
C GLU A 38 -7.15 -1.21 -1.97
N HIS A 39 -7.10 -1.66 -0.72
CA HIS A 39 -5.86 -1.83 0.02
C HIS A 39 -4.90 -2.81 -0.68
N GLU A 40 -5.41 -3.96 -1.15
CA GLU A 40 -4.64 -4.95 -1.89
C GLU A 40 -4.09 -4.38 -3.21
N GLN A 41 -4.88 -3.61 -3.95
CA GLN A 41 -4.43 -2.95 -5.18
C GLN A 41 -3.30 -1.95 -4.91
N VAL A 42 -3.42 -1.16 -3.83
CA VAL A 42 -2.38 -0.21 -3.40
C VAL A 42 -1.11 -0.97 -2.98
N LEU A 43 -1.23 -2.02 -2.18
CA LEU A 43 -0.09 -2.86 -1.77
C LEU A 43 0.63 -3.45 -2.98
N ALA A 44 -0.10 -4.01 -3.94
CA ALA A 44 0.49 -4.56 -5.16
C ALA A 44 1.24 -3.48 -5.97
N ARG A 45 0.72 -2.25 -6.02
CA ARG A 45 1.39 -1.11 -6.66
C ARG A 45 2.67 -0.73 -5.92
N VAL A 46 2.64 -0.66 -4.60
CA VAL A 46 3.82 -0.35 -3.75
C VAL A 46 4.90 -1.40 -3.96
N GLN A 47 4.56 -2.69 -3.96
CA GLN A 47 5.51 -3.78 -4.19
C GLN A 47 6.24 -3.65 -5.55
N ARG A 48 5.51 -3.27 -6.63
CA ARG A 48 6.13 -3.03 -7.95
C ARG A 48 7.11 -1.86 -7.92
N LEU A 49 6.75 -0.77 -7.22
CA LEU A 49 7.63 0.40 -7.07
C LEU A 49 8.88 0.06 -6.25
N GLU A 50 8.72 -0.65 -5.13
CA GLU A 50 9.86 -1.11 -4.32
C GLU A 50 10.80 -2.02 -5.10
N ALA A 51 10.26 -2.95 -5.90
CA ALA A 51 11.07 -3.85 -6.72
C ALA A 51 11.92 -3.08 -7.75
N LEU A 52 11.40 -1.99 -8.32
CA LEU A 52 12.17 -1.10 -9.17
C LEU A 52 13.23 -0.32 -8.38
N LEU A 53 12.87 0.25 -7.23
CA LEU A 53 13.81 1.00 -6.38
C LEU A 53 14.97 0.12 -5.90
N ARG A 54 14.70 -1.13 -5.51
CA ARG A 54 15.76 -2.10 -5.15
C ARG A 54 16.73 -2.29 -6.31
N ARG A 55 16.25 -2.39 -7.55
CA ARG A 55 17.12 -2.53 -8.74
C ARG A 55 17.94 -1.27 -9.00
N ILE A 56 17.35 -0.09 -8.85
CA ILE A 56 18.09 1.17 -8.98
C ILE A 56 19.20 1.24 -7.91
N ALA A 57 18.86 0.97 -6.65
CA ALA A 57 19.79 1.10 -5.52
C ALA A 57 20.98 0.13 -5.60
N TRP A 58 20.77 -1.08 -6.12
CA TRP A 58 21.77 -2.15 -6.07
C TRP A 58 22.35 -2.54 -7.42
N SER A 59 21.94 -1.91 -8.53
CA SER A 59 22.55 -2.18 -9.84
C SER A 59 23.86 -1.40 -10.01
N THR A 60 24.93 -2.14 -10.34
CA THR A 60 26.20 -1.54 -10.75
C THR A 60 26.42 -1.87 -12.23
N PRO A 61 26.26 -0.91 -13.16
CA PRO A 61 26.48 -1.15 -14.57
C PRO A 61 27.96 -1.45 -14.84
N ARG A 62 28.22 -2.26 -15.87
CA ARG A 62 29.59 -2.48 -16.37
C ARG A 62 30.14 -1.18 -16.96
N ALA A 63 31.47 -1.06 -17.04
CA ALA A 63 32.11 0.07 -17.69
C ALA A 63 31.56 0.28 -19.11
N GLY A 64 31.15 1.52 -19.42
CA GLY A 64 30.55 1.88 -20.71
C GLY A 64 29.05 1.59 -20.87
N GLU A 65 28.43 0.81 -19.97
CA GLU A 65 27.01 0.41 -20.09
C GLU A 65 26.04 1.27 -19.25
N TRP A 66 26.54 2.30 -18.56
CA TRP A 66 25.74 3.10 -17.62
C TRP A 66 24.50 3.72 -18.30
N GLU A 67 24.66 4.24 -19.52
CA GLU A 67 23.56 4.91 -20.23
C GLU A 67 22.49 3.91 -20.65
N ARG A 68 22.91 2.72 -21.13
CA ARG A 68 21.99 1.65 -21.47
C ARG A 68 21.22 1.17 -20.26
N SER A 69 21.90 0.88 -19.14
CA SER A 69 21.27 0.48 -17.89
C SER A 69 20.29 1.54 -17.37
N TYR A 70 20.67 2.82 -17.44
CA TYR A 70 19.81 3.94 -17.06
C TYR A 70 18.56 4.03 -17.93
N ARG A 71 18.69 3.96 -19.26
CA ARG A 71 17.54 3.99 -20.19
C ARG A 71 16.60 2.80 -19.98
N MET A 72 17.12 1.62 -19.66
CA MET A 72 16.30 0.45 -19.32
C MET A 72 15.50 0.68 -18.03
N LEU A 73 16.14 1.18 -16.97
CA LEU A 73 15.48 1.51 -15.71
C LEU A 73 14.42 2.60 -15.90
N GLN A 74 14.67 3.62 -16.73
CA GLN A 74 13.66 4.63 -17.09
C GLN A 74 12.46 4.02 -17.83
N ALA A 75 12.70 3.15 -18.81
CA ALA A 75 11.62 2.51 -19.57
C ALA A 75 10.74 1.64 -18.67
N GLU A 76 11.33 0.99 -17.68
CA GLU A 76 10.60 0.25 -16.67
C GLU A 76 9.86 1.16 -15.68
N ALA A 77 10.49 2.24 -15.22
CA ALA A 77 9.85 3.23 -14.36
C ALA A 77 8.57 3.78 -14.99
N ARG A 78 8.62 4.13 -16.29
CA ARG A 78 7.45 4.61 -17.03
C ARG A 78 6.32 3.58 -17.06
N ARG A 79 6.64 2.29 -17.26
CA ARG A 79 5.66 1.19 -17.19
C ARG A 79 5.00 1.10 -15.82
N VAL A 80 5.80 0.96 -14.76
CA VAL A 80 5.31 0.85 -13.38
C VAL A 80 4.47 2.06 -12.96
N LEU A 81 4.88 3.27 -13.35
CA LEU A 81 4.16 4.51 -13.02
C LEU A 81 2.87 4.68 -13.82
N SER A 82 2.80 4.17 -15.05
CA SER A 82 1.59 4.23 -15.86
C SER A 82 0.47 3.28 -15.40
N GLY A 83 0.73 2.45 -14.37
CA GLY A 83 -0.26 1.50 -13.84
C GLY A 83 -0.58 0.33 -14.76
N LYS A 84 0.20 0.14 -15.83
CA LYS A 84 0.19 -1.06 -16.67
C LYS A 84 1.06 -2.17 -16.10
#